data_AF-Q8SQP1-F1
#
_entry.id   AF-Q8SQP1-F1
#
_cell.length_a   1.000
_cell.length_b   1.000
_cell.length_c   1.000
_cell.angle_alpha   90.00
_cell.angle_beta   90.00
_cell.angle_gamma   90.00
#
_symmetry.space_group_name_H-M   'P 1'
#
loop_
_entity.id
_entity.type
_entity.pdbx_description
1 polymer ?
#
loop_
_entity_poly.entity_id
_entity_poly.type
_entity_poly.pdbx_seq_one_letter_code
_entity_poly.pdbx_strand_id
1 'polypeptide(L)'
;MFVLLLQVLGCLCSEHVFVQEASLLSPYVDEIGRFLNWKTFGEQVIKVHGKDVFVQLGYSSPNSSGAVLGSHPISSERFCVDLVIEVEEGSKGEDSEGMAIWISDEETFNEGTCFGRSCNFKGLLVAIKPSGKSYIGVKAGNVSINPRSIDKSFDRVEYRDFPFGEKFVLRIEQKNYELSIYLGEPENLSLVHSYRSNIVGEGDFFGVSASTGKSSASFRLVAVESYHLKDLGPGEYTSDDVHTGGRLVWILLAVVVSVTGYYLYSIQIKKDN
;
A
#
# COMPACT_ATOMS: atom_id res chain seq x y z
N MET A 1 6.91 28.97 17.79
CA MET A 1 8.05 28.88 16.85
C MET A 1 8.79 27.54 16.96
N PHE A 2 9.12 27.06 18.16
CA PHE A 2 9.82 25.77 18.38
C PHE A 2 9.04 24.52 17.90
N VAL A 3 7.72 24.48 18.12
CA VAL A 3 6.85 23.35 17.72
C VAL A 3 6.78 23.18 16.20
N LEU A 4 6.75 24.29 15.46
CA LEU A 4 6.69 24.31 14.00
C LEU A 4 8.02 23.84 13.39
N LEU A 5 9.15 24.16 14.04
CA LEU A 5 10.47 23.66 13.65
C LEU A 5 10.61 22.14 13.86
N LEU A 6 10.11 21.63 15.00
CA LEU A 6 10.07 20.20 15.30
C LEU A 6 9.17 19.41 14.33
N GLN A 7 8.04 19.98 13.92
CA GLN A 7 7.16 19.37 12.92
C GLN A 7 7.80 19.33 11.52
N VAL A 8 8.52 20.38 11.13
CA VAL A 8 9.28 20.42 9.86
C VAL A 8 10.46 19.45 9.88
N LEU A 9 11.19 19.34 10.99
CA LEU A 9 12.26 18.35 11.18
C LEU A 9 11.72 16.91 11.17
N GLY A 10 10.54 16.67 11.75
CA GLY A 10 9.87 15.36 11.71
C GLY A 10 9.50 14.91 10.29
N CYS A 11 9.03 15.82 9.44
CA CYS A 11 8.74 15.51 8.03
C CYS A 11 9.99 15.17 7.21
N LEU A 12 11.15 15.76 7.55
CA LEU A 12 12.41 15.47 6.85
C LEU A 12 12.95 14.06 7.19
N CYS A 13 12.65 13.56 8.41
CA CYS A 13 13.10 12.25 8.89
C CYS A 13 12.19 11.06 8.50
N SER A 14 11.03 11.28 7.87
CA SER A 14 10.22 10.16 7.40
C SER A 14 10.95 9.42 6.28
N GLU A 15 11.18 8.13 6.45
CA GLU A 15 11.71 7.24 5.41
C GLU A 15 10.72 7.07 4.25
N HIS A 16 9.43 7.25 4.52
CA HIS A 16 8.34 7.07 3.55
C HIS A 16 7.96 8.41 2.92
N VAL A 17 7.92 8.45 1.59
CA VAL A 17 7.44 9.58 0.78
C VAL A 17 6.16 9.14 0.08
N PHE A 18 5.03 9.72 0.46
CA PHE A 18 3.72 9.36 -0.07
C PHE A 18 3.58 9.67 -1.57
N VAL A 19 2.94 8.75 -2.31
CA VAL A 19 2.76 8.79 -3.77
C VAL A 19 1.27 8.80 -4.09
N GLN A 20 0.72 9.99 -4.30
CA GLN A 20 -0.72 10.17 -4.53
C GLN A 20 -1.21 9.50 -5.83
N GLU A 21 -0.39 9.53 -6.89
CA GLU A 21 -0.75 9.01 -8.21
C GLU A 21 -0.84 7.47 -8.28
N ALA A 22 -0.24 6.78 -7.30
CA ALA A 22 -0.28 5.34 -7.12
C ALA A 22 -1.14 4.91 -5.92
N SER A 23 -1.85 5.85 -5.28
CA SER A 23 -2.69 5.60 -4.12
C SER A 23 -4.17 5.63 -4.50
N LEU A 24 -4.99 4.86 -3.78
CA LEU A 24 -6.44 4.85 -3.88
C LEU A 24 -7.01 5.37 -2.56
N LEU A 25 -7.38 6.65 -2.54
CA LEU A 25 -7.92 7.32 -1.35
C LEU A 25 -9.30 7.91 -1.65
N SER A 26 -10.10 8.06 -0.60
CA SER A 26 -11.36 8.80 -0.68
C SER A 26 -11.10 10.30 -0.96
N PRO A 27 -11.90 10.96 -1.82
CA PRO A 27 -12.95 10.40 -2.66
C PRO A 27 -12.37 9.67 -3.88
N TYR A 28 -12.73 8.40 -4.08
CA TYR A 28 -12.13 7.55 -5.13
C TYR A 28 -12.47 7.98 -6.56
N VAL A 29 -13.52 8.79 -6.70
CA VAL A 29 -14.04 9.28 -7.97
C VAL A 29 -13.98 10.80 -8.02
N ASP A 30 -13.78 11.33 -9.21
CA ASP A 30 -13.88 12.76 -9.49
C ASP A 30 -15.35 13.25 -9.52
N GLU A 31 -15.53 14.54 -9.77
CA GLU A 31 -16.85 15.19 -9.83
C GLU A 31 -17.79 14.62 -10.90
N ILE A 32 -17.24 13.93 -11.91
CA ILE A 32 -17.99 13.32 -13.02
C ILE A 32 -18.06 11.78 -12.88
N GLY A 33 -17.63 11.22 -11.75
CA GLY A 33 -17.74 9.80 -11.43
C GLY A 33 -16.65 8.92 -12.04
N ARG A 34 -15.55 9.49 -12.55
CA ARG A 34 -14.40 8.71 -13.03
C ARG A 34 -13.50 8.34 -11.88
N PHE A 35 -13.06 7.09 -11.87
CA PHE A 35 -12.14 6.56 -10.89
C PHE A 35 -10.75 7.21 -11.07
N LEU A 36 -10.30 7.97 -10.07
CA LEU A 36 -9.06 8.75 -10.16
C LEU A 36 -7.87 7.81 -10.13
N ASN A 37 -6.92 7.95 -11.06
CA ASN A 37 -5.65 7.20 -11.12
C ASN A 37 -5.75 5.68 -11.19
N TRP A 38 -6.95 5.11 -11.36
CA TRP A 38 -7.19 3.68 -11.32
C TRP A 38 -8.19 3.29 -12.40
N LYS A 39 -7.94 2.15 -13.05
CA LYS A 39 -8.83 1.51 -14.01
C LYS A 39 -9.66 0.47 -13.27
N THR A 40 -10.92 0.31 -13.65
CA THR A 40 -11.83 -0.68 -13.05
C THR A 40 -12.24 -1.70 -14.11
N PHE A 41 -12.38 -2.95 -13.71
CA PHE A 41 -12.73 -4.09 -14.57
C PHE A 41 -13.76 -4.97 -13.87
N GLY A 42 -14.61 -5.66 -14.64
CA GLY A 42 -15.67 -6.48 -14.10
C GLY A 42 -16.70 -5.66 -13.32
N GLU A 43 -17.22 -6.26 -12.25
CA GLU A 43 -18.28 -5.70 -11.41
C GLU A 43 -17.71 -5.03 -10.16
N GLN A 44 -18.19 -3.83 -9.83
CA GLN A 44 -17.69 -3.02 -8.73
C GLN A 44 -18.77 -2.12 -8.15
N VAL A 45 -18.70 -1.87 -6.84
CA VAL A 45 -19.56 -0.91 -6.15
C VAL A 45 -18.69 0.08 -5.39
N ILE A 46 -18.84 1.37 -5.70
CA ILE A 46 -18.11 2.44 -5.02
C ILE A 46 -19.08 3.16 -4.08
N LYS A 47 -18.79 3.13 -2.78
CA LYS A 47 -19.55 3.86 -1.76
C LYS A 47 -18.69 5.01 -1.23
N VAL A 48 -19.16 6.24 -1.35
CA VAL A 48 -18.44 7.46 -0.91
C VAL A 48 -19.31 8.34 0.00
N HIS A 49 -20.26 7.75 0.72
CA HIS A 49 -21.23 8.49 1.52
C HIS A 49 -21.27 8.05 2.98
N GLY A 50 -21.21 9.04 3.89
CA GLY A 50 -21.28 8.83 5.32
C GLY A 50 -19.95 8.36 5.92
N LYS A 51 -20.01 7.45 6.90
CA LYS A 51 -18.83 6.88 7.56
C LYS A 51 -18.25 5.66 6.83
N ASP A 52 -19.00 5.10 5.88
CA ASP A 52 -18.60 3.90 5.14
C ASP A 52 -18.15 4.31 3.74
N VAL A 53 -16.83 4.29 3.53
CA VAL A 53 -16.22 4.63 2.25
C VAL A 53 -15.34 3.47 1.83
N PHE A 54 -15.69 2.85 0.70
CA PHE A 54 -14.99 1.67 0.18
C PHE A 54 -15.26 1.46 -1.31
N VAL A 55 -14.42 0.63 -1.90
CA VAL A 55 -14.55 0.06 -3.23
C VAL A 55 -14.75 -1.43 -3.08
N GLN A 56 -15.97 -1.90 -3.37
CA GLN A 56 -16.30 -3.32 -3.34
C GLN A 56 -15.96 -3.94 -4.69
N LEU A 57 -15.19 -5.03 -4.66
CA LEU A 57 -14.80 -5.80 -5.83
C LEU A 57 -15.77 -6.97 -5.98
N GLY A 58 -16.62 -6.90 -7.00
CA GLY A 58 -17.78 -7.77 -7.16
C GLY A 58 -18.99 -7.36 -6.29
N TYR A 59 -20.11 -8.01 -6.55
CA TYR A 59 -21.33 -7.99 -5.74
C TYR A 59 -21.29 -9.09 -4.68
N SER A 60 -22.05 -8.91 -3.60
CA SER A 60 -22.30 -9.93 -2.59
C SER A 60 -23.27 -11.01 -3.12
N SER A 61 -22.91 -11.61 -4.25
CA SER A 61 -23.66 -12.64 -4.95
C SER A 61 -22.69 -13.67 -5.56
N PRO A 62 -23.11 -14.92 -5.73
CA PRO A 62 -22.32 -15.92 -6.43
C PRO A 62 -21.94 -15.49 -7.85
N ASN A 63 -20.75 -15.91 -8.28
CA ASN A 63 -20.13 -15.74 -9.58
C ASN A 63 -19.91 -14.28 -9.98
N SER A 64 -19.61 -13.45 -8.98
CA SER A 64 -19.21 -12.07 -9.19
C SER A 64 -17.71 -11.93 -9.12
N SER A 65 -17.16 -11.06 -9.96
CA SER A 65 -15.75 -10.70 -9.93
C SER A 65 -15.54 -9.27 -10.36
N GLY A 66 -14.59 -8.61 -9.71
CA GLY A 66 -14.21 -7.23 -10.01
C GLY A 66 -12.73 -7.03 -9.77
N ALA A 67 -12.18 -6.02 -10.43
CA ALA A 67 -10.79 -5.63 -10.22
C ALA A 67 -10.59 -4.13 -10.38
N VAL A 68 -9.54 -3.65 -9.71
CA VAL A 68 -8.98 -2.31 -9.88
C VAL A 68 -7.50 -2.43 -10.19
N LEU A 69 -7.01 -1.60 -11.10
CA LEU A 69 -5.61 -1.58 -11.53
C LEU A 69 -5.12 -0.13 -11.50
N GLY A 70 -3.95 0.11 -10.91
CA GLY A 70 -3.30 1.42 -10.95
C GLY A 70 -3.08 1.87 -12.39
N SER A 71 -3.28 3.16 -12.66
CA SER A 71 -3.04 3.73 -13.99
C SER A 71 -1.58 4.08 -14.21
N HIS A 72 -0.83 4.23 -13.12
CA HIS A 72 0.61 4.49 -13.13
C HIS A 72 1.36 3.26 -12.63
N PRO A 73 2.47 2.91 -13.29
CA PRO A 73 3.34 1.84 -12.79
C PRO A 73 4.07 2.27 -11.52
N ILE A 74 4.58 1.29 -10.79
CA ILE A 74 5.52 1.50 -9.69
C ILE A 74 6.78 2.11 -10.26
N SER A 75 7.15 3.29 -9.75
CA SER A 75 8.25 4.11 -10.27
C SER A 75 9.56 4.02 -9.47
N SER A 76 9.64 3.11 -8.49
CA SER A 76 10.83 2.92 -7.65
C SER A 76 11.00 1.45 -7.27
N GLU A 77 12.23 0.93 -7.34
CA GLU A 77 12.58 -0.39 -6.80
C GLU A 77 12.42 -0.48 -5.28
N ARG A 78 12.44 0.66 -4.58
CA ARG A 78 12.24 0.77 -3.14
C ARG A 78 10.89 1.41 -2.86
N PHE A 79 9.94 0.61 -2.40
CA PHE A 79 8.57 1.06 -2.21
C PHE A 79 7.91 0.34 -1.03
N CYS A 80 6.83 0.94 -0.56
CA CYS A 80 5.89 0.33 0.38
C CYS A 80 4.48 0.61 -0.11
N VAL A 81 3.62 -0.40 -0.10
CA VAL A 81 2.18 -0.25 -0.37
C VAL A 81 1.41 -0.85 0.78
N ASP A 82 0.57 -0.03 1.40
CA ASP A 82 -0.38 -0.43 2.43
C ASP A 82 -1.78 -0.51 1.84
N LEU A 83 -2.40 -1.68 1.95
CA LEU A 83 -3.80 -1.87 1.59
C LEU A 83 -4.63 -2.00 2.85
N VAL A 84 -5.66 -1.18 2.98
CA VAL A 84 -6.68 -1.33 4.02
C VAL A 84 -7.84 -2.12 3.43
N ILE A 85 -8.05 -3.34 3.94
CA ILE A 85 -8.99 -4.32 3.42
C ILE A 85 -10.04 -4.61 4.48
N GLU A 86 -11.27 -4.83 4.04
CA GLU A 86 -12.38 -5.28 4.86
C GLU A 86 -13.09 -6.42 4.12
N VAL A 87 -13.41 -7.49 4.86
CA VAL A 87 -14.14 -8.64 4.32
C VAL A 87 -15.41 -8.80 5.12
N GLU A 88 -16.54 -8.83 4.45
CA GLU A 88 -17.83 -9.14 5.09
C GLU A 88 -18.16 -10.62 4.90
N GLU A 89 -18.67 -11.22 5.98
CA GLU A 89 -19.06 -12.62 5.97
C GLU A 89 -20.17 -12.89 4.95
N GLY A 90 -20.07 -14.04 4.28
CA GLY A 90 -21.09 -14.56 3.38
C GLY A 90 -21.21 -16.07 3.49
N SER A 91 -22.00 -16.68 2.61
CA SER A 91 -22.05 -18.15 2.53
C SER A 91 -20.69 -18.71 2.11
N LYS A 92 -20.28 -19.86 2.65
CA LYS A 92 -18.98 -20.49 2.32
C LYS A 92 -18.77 -20.67 0.81
N GLY A 93 -17.60 -20.25 0.31
CA GLY A 93 -17.18 -20.37 -1.09
C GLY A 93 -16.38 -21.64 -1.43
N GLU A 94 -16.02 -21.77 -2.71
CA GLU A 94 -15.09 -22.79 -3.25
C GLU A 94 -13.65 -22.24 -3.36
N ASP A 95 -12.74 -22.97 -4.02
CA ASP A 95 -11.30 -22.71 -3.96
C ASP A 95 -10.79 -21.44 -4.64
N SER A 96 -11.55 -20.87 -5.57
CA SER A 96 -11.20 -19.63 -6.28
C SER A 96 -11.84 -18.37 -5.69
N GLU A 97 -12.58 -18.50 -4.58
CA GLU A 97 -13.13 -17.36 -3.85
C GLU A 97 -12.03 -16.67 -3.05
N GLY A 98 -12.02 -15.33 -3.09
CA GLY A 98 -11.09 -14.51 -2.32
C GLY A 98 -10.78 -13.19 -3.00
N MET A 99 -9.90 -12.43 -2.35
CA MET A 99 -9.25 -11.24 -2.90
C MET A 99 -7.80 -11.56 -3.25
N ALA A 100 -7.27 -10.98 -4.31
CA ALA A 100 -5.89 -11.11 -4.72
C ALA A 100 -5.28 -9.74 -5.04
N ILE A 101 -4.07 -9.53 -4.54
CA ILE A 101 -3.24 -8.37 -4.81
C ILE A 101 -2.17 -8.80 -5.79
N TRP A 102 -2.02 -8.04 -6.86
CA TRP A 102 -1.13 -8.32 -7.98
C TRP A 102 -0.16 -7.17 -8.16
N ILE A 103 1.10 -7.49 -8.41
CA ILE A 103 2.06 -6.56 -8.97
C ILE A 103 2.69 -7.24 -10.17
N SER A 104 2.48 -6.72 -11.38
CA SER A 104 2.85 -7.42 -12.62
C SER A 104 3.14 -6.45 -13.76
N ASP A 105 3.86 -6.90 -14.78
CA ASP A 105 4.14 -6.13 -16.01
C ASP A 105 2.95 -5.96 -16.96
N GLU A 106 1.74 -6.38 -16.55
CA GLU A 106 0.52 -6.28 -17.34
C GLU A 106 -0.28 -4.99 -17.05
N GLU A 107 -0.48 -4.16 -18.08
CA GLU A 107 -1.28 -2.92 -18.04
C GLU A 107 -2.80 -3.13 -18.10
N THR A 108 -3.22 -4.37 -18.32
CA THR A 108 -4.61 -4.77 -18.48
C THR A 108 -4.95 -5.90 -17.55
N PHE A 109 -6.18 -5.90 -17.05
CA PHE A 109 -6.67 -6.99 -16.24
C PHE A 109 -7.33 -8.06 -17.12
N ASN A 110 -6.63 -9.18 -17.32
CA ASN A 110 -7.17 -10.34 -18.04
C ASN A 110 -8.04 -11.16 -17.09
N GLU A 111 -9.36 -11.18 -17.29
CA GLU A 111 -10.30 -11.93 -16.46
C GLU A 111 -10.01 -13.45 -16.47
N GLY A 112 -10.26 -14.12 -15.35
CA GLY A 112 -10.03 -15.56 -15.24
C GLY A 112 -10.37 -16.18 -13.88
N THR A 113 -9.95 -17.43 -13.69
CA THR A 113 -10.36 -18.27 -12.56
C THR A 113 -9.51 -18.11 -11.31
N CYS A 114 -8.47 -17.29 -11.31
CA CYS A 114 -7.62 -17.03 -10.15
C CYS A 114 -8.04 -15.71 -9.51
N PHE A 115 -8.99 -15.77 -8.57
CA PHE A 115 -9.52 -14.61 -7.85
C PHE A 115 -10.01 -13.49 -8.78
N GLY A 116 -10.61 -13.87 -9.90
CA GLY A 116 -11.12 -12.97 -10.94
C GLY A 116 -10.14 -12.69 -12.09
N ARG A 117 -8.86 -13.08 -11.97
CA ARG A 117 -7.82 -12.87 -13.01
C ARG A 117 -7.36 -14.17 -13.67
N SER A 118 -6.68 -14.06 -14.81
CA SER A 118 -5.81 -15.06 -15.40
C SER A 118 -4.87 -15.67 -14.35
N CYS A 119 -4.74 -16.99 -14.37
CA CYS A 119 -3.82 -17.74 -13.51
C CYS A 119 -2.37 -17.71 -13.99
N ASN A 120 -2.09 -17.05 -15.12
CA ASN A 120 -0.76 -16.90 -15.69
C ASN A 120 -0.42 -15.40 -15.73
N PHE A 121 0.71 -15.04 -15.13
CA PHE A 121 1.24 -13.68 -15.08
C PHE A 121 2.72 -13.72 -14.65
N LYS A 122 3.42 -12.60 -14.79
CA LYS A 122 4.76 -12.42 -14.25
C LYS A 122 4.74 -11.32 -13.19
N GLY A 123 5.28 -11.60 -12.01
CA GLY A 123 5.36 -10.66 -10.90
C GLY A 123 4.98 -11.30 -9.56
N LEU A 124 4.28 -10.56 -8.71
CA LEU A 124 3.84 -10.95 -7.37
C LEU A 124 2.32 -11.17 -7.31
N LEU A 125 1.91 -12.22 -6.61
CA LEU A 125 0.55 -12.44 -6.15
C LEU A 125 0.53 -12.64 -4.64
N VAL A 126 -0.35 -11.91 -3.97
CA VAL A 126 -0.78 -12.17 -2.59
C VAL A 126 -2.28 -12.44 -2.59
N ALA A 127 -2.68 -13.66 -2.29
CA ALA A 127 -4.07 -14.09 -2.23
C ALA A 127 -4.57 -14.14 -0.78
N ILE A 128 -5.76 -13.60 -0.55
CA ILE A 128 -6.50 -13.63 0.71
C ILE A 128 -7.78 -14.43 0.47
N LYS A 129 -7.86 -15.62 1.07
CA LYS A 129 -9.05 -16.46 1.04
C LYS A 129 -9.64 -16.50 2.44
N PRO A 130 -10.79 -15.85 2.70
CA PRO A 130 -11.33 -15.71 4.04
C PRO A 130 -12.23 -16.88 4.47
N SER A 131 -12.71 -17.69 3.53
CA SER A 131 -13.71 -18.74 3.81
C SER A 131 -13.18 -20.16 3.55
N GLY A 132 -13.87 -21.15 4.13
CA GLY A 132 -13.45 -22.55 4.07
C GLY A 132 -12.19 -22.79 4.90
N LYS A 133 -11.10 -23.23 4.24
CA LYS A 133 -9.77 -23.28 4.85
C LYS A 133 -9.10 -21.93 4.61
N SER A 134 -9.36 -20.97 5.51
CA SER A 134 -8.92 -19.59 5.37
C SER A 134 -7.39 -19.46 5.37
N TYR A 135 -6.84 -18.68 4.44
CA TYR A 135 -5.39 -18.50 4.31
C TYR A 135 -5.01 -17.19 3.63
N ILE A 136 -3.75 -16.82 3.82
CA ILE A 136 -2.98 -15.95 2.92
C ILE A 136 -1.97 -16.78 2.13
N GLY A 137 -1.95 -16.61 0.81
CA GLY A 137 -1.08 -17.32 -0.12
C GLY A 137 -0.19 -16.33 -0.86
N VAL A 138 1.11 -16.61 -0.97
CA VAL A 138 2.07 -15.73 -1.65
C VAL A 138 2.79 -16.51 -2.74
N LYS A 139 2.92 -15.90 -3.93
CA LYS A 139 3.69 -16.45 -5.05
C LYS A 139 4.35 -15.35 -5.87
N ALA A 140 5.56 -15.60 -6.34
CA ALA A 140 6.33 -14.64 -7.13
C ALA A 140 6.99 -15.25 -8.37
N GLY A 141 7.41 -14.40 -9.32
CA GLY A 141 8.20 -14.77 -10.49
C GLY A 141 7.36 -14.97 -11.75
N ASN A 142 7.72 -15.96 -12.59
CA ASN A 142 6.89 -16.35 -13.73
C ASN A 142 5.85 -17.37 -13.25
N VAL A 143 4.63 -16.91 -13.03
CA VAL A 143 3.62 -17.63 -12.29
C VAL A 143 2.63 -18.30 -13.23
N SER A 144 2.44 -19.60 -12.99
CA SER A 144 1.26 -20.34 -13.44
C SER A 144 0.62 -21.03 -12.23
N ILE A 145 -0.68 -20.82 -12.04
CA ILE A 145 -1.47 -21.39 -10.95
C ILE A 145 -2.44 -22.42 -11.51
N ASN A 146 -2.49 -23.58 -10.88
CA ASN A 146 -3.50 -24.58 -11.21
C ASN A 146 -4.81 -24.21 -10.49
N PRO A 147 -5.88 -23.82 -11.20
CA PRO A 147 -7.14 -23.40 -10.58
C PRO A 147 -7.83 -24.51 -9.79
N ARG A 148 -7.51 -25.79 -10.05
CA ARG A 148 -8.05 -26.93 -9.30
C ARG A 148 -7.36 -27.17 -7.97
N SER A 149 -6.22 -26.53 -7.72
CA SER A 149 -5.43 -26.66 -6.50
C SER A 149 -4.60 -25.40 -6.29
N ILE A 150 -5.29 -24.27 -6.12
CA ILE A 150 -4.68 -22.94 -6.03
C ILE A 150 -3.74 -22.87 -4.82
N ASP A 151 -4.17 -23.39 -3.67
CA ASP A 151 -3.41 -23.42 -2.42
C ASP A 151 -2.03 -24.10 -2.57
N LYS A 152 -1.97 -25.22 -3.30
CA LYS A 152 -0.72 -25.95 -3.58
C LYS A 152 0.20 -25.25 -4.57
N SER A 153 -0.29 -24.21 -5.25
CA SER A 153 0.50 -23.49 -6.25
C SER A 153 1.37 -22.41 -5.62
N PHE A 154 1.07 -21.93 -4.40
CA PHE A 154 1.80 -20.85 -3.73
C PHE A 154 3.16 -21.29 -3.18
N ASP A 155 4.10 -20.35 -3.12
CA ASP A 155 5.41 -20.56 -2.48
C ASP A 155 5.26 -20.62 -0.95
N ARG A 156 4.31 -19.83 -0.43
CA ARG A 156 3.94 -19.80 0.99
C ARG A 156 2.44 -19.76 1.15
N VAL A 157 1.93 -20.58 2.07
CA VAL A 157 0.54 -20.51 2.56
C VAL A 157 0.60 -20.41 4.08
N GLU A 158 -0.05 -19.39 4.64
CA GLU A 158 -0.27 -19.25 6.07
C GLU A 158 -1.77 -19.33 6.34
N TYR A 159 -2.16 -20.35 7.11
CA TYR A 159 -3.55 -20.53 7.52
C TYR A 159 -3.85 -19.65 8.73
N ARG A 160 -4.88 -18.83 8.60
CA ARG A 160 -5.33 -17.93 9.67
C ARG A 160 -6.78 -17.54 9.46
N ASP A 161 -7.46 -17.20 10.54
CA ASP A 161 -8.79 -16.63 10.47
C ASP A 161 -8.69 -15.12 10.20
N PHE A 162 -9.60 -14.59 9.38
CA PHE A 162 -9.74 -13.16 9.15
C PHE A 162 -10.96 -12.64 9.93
N PRO A 163 -10.85 -11.50 10.62
CA PRO A 163 -11.98 -10.92 11.31
C PRO A 163 -12.96 -10.34 10.28
N PHE A 164 -14.21 -10.81 10.29
CA PHE A 164 -15.25 -10.32 9.40
C PHE A 164 -15.80 -8.97 9.89
N GLY A 165 -16.05 -8.04 8.96
CA GLY A 165 -16.54 -6.69 9.25
C GLY A 165 -15.49 -5.77 9.89
N GLU A 166 -14.27 -6.26 10.11
CA GLU A 166 -13.15 -5.47 10.63
C GLU A 166 -12.14 -5.17 9.53
N LYS A 167 -11.45 -4.03 9.69
CA LYS A 167 -10.41 -3.59 8.76
C LYS A 167 -9.07 -4.14 9.20
N PHE A 168 -8.31 -4.64 8.24
CA PHE A 168 -6.92 -5.03 8.44
C PHE A 168 -6.04 -4.48 7.33
N VAL A 169 -4.74 -4.43 7.59
CA VAL A 169 -3.74 -3.91 6.67
C VAL A 169 -2.89 -5.04 6.11
N LEU A 170 -2.77 -5.07 4.78
CA LEU A 170 -1.74 -5.84 4.08
C LEU A 170 -0.66 -4.85 3.61
N ARG A 171 0.58 -5.03 4.07
CA ARG A 171 1.73 -4.24 3.63
C ARG A 171 2.60 -5.06 2.70
N ILE A 172 2.94 -4.50 1.55
CA ILE A 172 3.97 -5.03 0.64
C ILE A 172 5.11 -4.01 0.61
N GLU A 173 6.27 -4.42 1.08
CA GLU A 173 7.45 -3.56 1.16
C GLU A 173 8.61 -4.18 0.37
N GLN A 174 9.24 -3.42 -0.52
CA GLN A 174 10.50 -3.81 -1.15
C GLN A 174 11.59 -2.83 -0.76
N LYS A 175 12.63 -3.33 -0.09
CA LYS A 175 13.78 -2.53 0.36
C LYS A 175 15.03 -3.42 0.43
N ASN A 176 16.16 -2.89 -0.03
CA ASN A 176 17.47 -3.53 0.11
C ASN A 176 17.54 -4.99 -0.37
N TYR A 177 17.02 -5.29 -1.57
CA TYR A 177 16.96 -6.65 -2.14
C TYR A 177 16.09 -7.64 -1.35
N GLU A 178 15.13 -7.14 -0.58
CA GLU A 178 14.13 -7.94 0.09
C GLU A 178 12.73 -7.40 -0.20
N LEU A 179 11.83 -8.29 -0.66
CA LEU A 179 10.40 -8.04 -0.75
C LEU A 179 9.73 -8.75 0.43
N SER A 180 9.04 -8.02 1.28
CA SER A 180 8.36 -8.51 2.48
C SER A 180 6.86 -8.24 2.42
N ILE A 181 6.07 -9.23 2.82
CA ILE A 181 4.62 -9.16 2.93
C ILE A 181 4.24 -9.25 4.40
N TYR A 182 3.53 -8.25 4.89
CA TYR A 182 3.02 -8.20 6.26
C TYR A 182 1.51 -8.10 6.28
N LEU A 183 0.91 -8.60 7.36
CA LEU A 183 -0.54 -8.58 7.58
C LEU A 183 -0.84 -8.35 9.06
N GLY A 184 -1.84 -7.53 9.34
CA GLY A 184 -2.32 -7.31 10.71
C GLY A 184 -3.10 -6.01 10.87
N GLU A 185 -3.10 -5.47 12.08
CA GLU A 185 -3.59 -4.13 12.36
C GLU A 185 -2.50 -3.09 12.02
N PRO A 186 -2.83 -1.82 11.75
CA PRO A 186 -1.85 -0.79 11.41
C PRO A 186 -0.68 -0.67 12.41
N GLU A 187 -0.94 -0.85 13.70
CA GLU A 187 0.07 -0.76 14.76
C GLU A 187 0.79 -2.10 15.05
N ASN A 188 0.29 -3.21 14.51
CA ASN A 188 0.76 -4.56 14.81
C ASN A 188 0.73 -5.46 13.56
N LEU A 189 1.68 -5.22 12.67
CA LEU A 189 1.88 -5.99 11.45
C LEU A 189 2.77 -7.20 11.70
N SER A 190 2.32 -8.39 11.30
CA SER A 190 3.09 -9.64 11.33
C SER A 190 3.65 -9.98 9.94
N LEU A 191 4.92 -10.41 9.88
CA LEU A 191 5.52 -10.88 8.63
C LEU A 191 4.91 -12.23 8.21
N VAL A 192 4.37 -12.28 7.00
CA VAL A 192 3.79 -13.49 6.40
C VAL A 192 4.83 -14.23 5.57
N HIS A 193 5.55 -13.49 4.72
CA HIS A 193 6.59 -14.05 3.85
C HIS A 193 7.58 -12.97 3.40
N SER A 194 8.80 -13.36 3.08
CA SER A 194 9.75 -12.50 2.38
C SER A 194 10.56 -13.26 1.33
N TYR A 195 10.90 -12.55 0.26
CA TYR A 195 11.81 -12.98 -0.80
C TYR A 195 13.09 -12.17 -0.73
N ARG A 196 14.25 -12.83 -0.72
CA ARG A 196 15.57 -12.17 -0.76
C ARG A 196 15.97 -11.82 -2.19
N SER A 197 15.11 -11.09 -2.88
CA SER A 197 15.32 -10.58 -4.23
C SER A 197 14.33 -9.46 -4.53
N ASN A 198 14.71 -8.53 -5.42
CA ASN A 198 13.76 -7.58 -6.01
C ASN A 198 12.87 -8.33 -7.00
N ILE A 199 11.69 -8.75 -6.54
CA ILE A 199 10.69 -9.45 -7.36
C ILE A 199 9.94 -8.45 -8.24
N VAL A 200 9.63 -7.28 -7.67
CA VAL A 200 8.87 -6.22 -8.33
C VAL A 200 9.85 -5.24 -8.95
N GLY A 201 9.68 -4.98 -10.25
CA GLY A 201 10.47 -4.03 -11.00
C GLY A 201 9.81 -2.66 -11.12
N GLU A 202 10.63 -1.66 -11.45
CA GLU A 202 10.11 -0.41 -11.99
C GLU A 202 9.34 -0.68 -13.29
N GLY A 203 8.18 -0.07 -13.45
CA GLY A 203 7.29 -0.33 -14.60
C GLY A 203 6.18 -1.34 -14.33
N ASP A 204 6.25 -2.11 -13.23
CA ASP A 204 5.17 -3.04 -12.87
C ASP A 204 3.92 -2.28 -12.39
N PHE A 205 2.75 -2.83 -12.69
CA PHE A 205 1.46 -2.28 -12.30
C PHE A 205 0.88 -2.99 -11.08
N PHE A 206 0.39 -2.20 -10.14
CA PHE A 206 -0.32 -2.69 -8.97
C PHE A 206 -1.81 -2.87 -9.28
N GLY A 207 -2.40 -3.99 -8.87
CA GLY A 207 -3.82 -4.25 -9.01
C GLY A 207 -4.39 -5.09 -7.88
N VAL A 208 -5.69 -4.99 -7.67
CA VAL A 208 -6.44 -5.81 -6.72
C VAL A 208 -7.64 -6.38 -7.45
N SER A 209 -7.90 -7.67 -7.26
CA SER A 209 -9.10 -8.32 -7.77
C SER A 209 -9.77 -9.15 -6.70
N ALA A 210 -11.04 -9.44 -6.90
CA ALA A 210 -11.74 -10.43 -6.10
C ALA A 210 -12.68 -11.25 -6.95
N SER A 211 -12.96 -12.46 -6.49
CA SER A 211 -14.05 -13.29 -7.00
C SER A 211 -14.79 -13.91 -5.84
N THR A 212 -16.12 -13.92 -5.93
CA THR A 212 -16.98 -14.58 -4.95
C THR A 212 -17.12 -16.07 -5.23
N GLY A 213 -16.82 -16.57 -6.43
CA GLY A 213 -17.06 -17.98 -6.76
C GLY A 213 -18.50 -18.38 -6.43
N LYS A 214 -18.73 -19.36 -5.54
CA LYS A 214 -20.08 -19.69 -5.04
C LYS A 214 -20.48 -18.98 -3.73
N SER A 215 -19.58 -18.19 -3.17
CA SER A 215 -19.77 -17.39 -1.96
C SER A 215 -20.68 -16.19 -2.21
N SER A 216 -21.18 -15.62 -1.12
CA SER A 216 -21.81 -14.30 -1.10
C SER A 216 -20.99 -13.28 -0.30
N ALA A 217 -19.74 -13.60 0.02
CA ALA A 217 -18.84 -12.71 0.75
C ALA A 217 -18.63 -11.39 -0.02
N SER A 218 -18.36 -10.33 0.72
CA SER A 218 -18.03 -9.03 0.15
C SER A 218 -16.57 -8.71 0.37
N PHE A 219 -15.88 -8.33 -0.69
CA PHE A 219 -14.47 -7.94 -0.67
C PHE A 219 -14.36 -6.45 -0.87
N ARG A 220 -13.98 -5.72 0.17
CA ARG A 220 -13.94 -4.25 0.16
C ARG A 220 -12.51 -3.76 0.32
N LEU A 221 -12.13 -2.88 -0.59
CA LEU A 221 -10.89 -2.11 -0.54
C LEU A 221 -11.21 -0.72 0.00
N VAL A 222 -10.70 -0.40 1.18
CA VAL A 222 -10.94 0.87 1.86
C VAL A 222 -9.91 1.91 1.44
N ALA A 223 -8.64 1.53 1.33
CA ALA A 223 -7.59 2.42 0.88
C ALA A 223 -6.41 1.63 0.31
N VAL A 224 -5.67 2.27 -0.60
CA VAL A 224 -4.32 1.87 -0.99
C VAL A 224 -3.43 3.08 -0.81
N GLU A 225 -2.42 2.97 0.04
CA GLU A 225 -1.44 4.01 0.29
C GLU A 225 -0.09 3.55 -0.23
N SER A 226 0.43 4.28 -1.21
CA SER A 226 1.70 3.95 -1.87
C SER A 226 2.78 4.94 -1.44
N TYR A 227 3.98 4.43 -1.21
CA TYR A 227 5.12 5.19 -0.71
C TYR A 227 6.40 4.83 -1.47
N HIS A 228 7.22 5.82 -1.75
CA HIS A 228 8.63 5.62 -2.04
C HIS A 228 9.42 5.57 -0.74
N LEU A 229 10.37 4.65 -0.66
CA LEU A 229 11.28 4.59 0.47
C LEU A 229 12.56 5.34 0.13
N LYS A 230 12.93 6.33 0.96
CA LYS A 230 14.18 7.06 0.78
C LYS A 230 15.36 6.11 0.82
N ASP A 231 16.36 6.40 -0.01
CA ASP A 231 17.64 5.73 0.09
C ASP A 231 18.41 6.24 1.30
N LEU A 232 18.15 5.62 2.45
CA LEU A 232 19.04 5.71 3.60
C LEU A 232 20.19 4.74 3.31
N GLY A 233 21.18 5.21 2.53
CA GLY A 233 22.31 4.39 2.10
C GLY A 233 23.01 3.70 3.28
N PRO A 234 23.58 2.50 3.09
CA PRO A 234 24.34 1.82 4.11
C PRO A 234 25.67 2.54 4.32
N GLY A 235 25.79 3.35 5.38
CA GLY A 235 27.07 3.55 6.05
C GLY A 235 28.26 4.08 5.24
N GLU A 236 28.06 4.89 4.21
CA GLU A 236 29.12 5.79 3.72
C GLU A 236 28.70 7.23 4.03
N TYR A 237 28.96 7.64 5.27
CA TYR A 237 29.34 9.03 5.50
C TYR A 237 30.67 9.25 4.77
N THR A 238 30.64 9.43 3.46
CA THR A 238 31.76 10.09 2.79
C THR A 238 31.91 11.44 3.46
N SER A 239 33.14 11.79 3.82
CA SER A 239 33.51 13.01 4.54
C SER A 239 33.00 14.33 3.91
N ASP A 240 32.40 14.27 2.73
CA ASP A 240 31.85 15.40 1.99
C ASP A 240 30.37 15.71 2.33
N ASP A 241 29.63 14.80 2.96
CA ASP A 241 28.24 15.06 3.43
C ASP A 241 28.18 15.68 4.83
N VAL A 242 29.33 15.95 5.44
CA VAL A 242 29.44 16.74 6.68
C VAL A 242 29.15 18.24 6.44
N HIS A 243 28.89 18.68 5.20
CA HIS A 243 28.76 20.10 4.87
C HIS A 243 27.38 20.58 4.40
N THR A 244 26.45 19.70 4.05
CA THR A 244 25.07 20.07 3.68
C THR A 244 24.17 20.26 4.91
N GLY A 245 24.32 19.42 5.94
CA GLY A 245 23.72 19.64 7.26
C GLY A 245 24.28 20.88 7.98
N GLY A 246 25.53 21.25 7.70
CA GLY A 246 26.18 22.43 8.26
C GLY A 246 25.48 23.73 7.85
N ARG A 247 25.21 23.94 6.55
CA ARG A 247 24.62 25.21 6.08
C ARG A 247 23.23 25.49 6.66
N LEU A 248 22.38 24.47 6.76
CA LEU A 248 21.02 24.63 7.31
C LEU A 248 21.05 24.90 8.81
N VAL A 249 21.95 24.23 9.54
CA VAL A 249 22.21 24.51 10.97
C VAL A 249 22.78 25.91 11.17
N TRP A 250 23.69 26.37 10.31
CA TRP A 250 24.24 27.74 10.36
C TRP A 250 23.19 28.80 10.06
N ILE A 251 22.28 28.55 9.10
CA ILE A 251 21.14 29.45 8.81
C ILE A 251 20.20 29.49 10.02
N LEU A 252 19.89 28.34 10.63
CA LEU A 252 19.06 28.26 11.84
C LEU A 252 19.70 28.99 13.02
N LEU A 253 20.99 28.78 13.24
CA LEU A 253 21.77 29.46 14.27
C LEU A 253 21.76 30.98 14.05
N ALA A 254 21.98 31.43 12.81
CA ALA A 254 21.95 32.86 12.46
C ALA A 254 20.59 33.48 12.75
N VAL A 255 19.49 32.81 12.39
CA VAL A 255 18.13 33.27 12.68
C VAL A 255 17.88 33.36 14.18
N VAL A 256 18.27 32.33 14.96
CA VAL A 256 18.11 32.35 16.42
C VAL A 256 18.91 33.49 17.05
N VAL A 257 20.18 33.65 16.67
CA VAL A 257 21.05 34.72 17.19
C VAL A 257 20.51 36.10 16.84
N SER A 258 20.03 36.31 15.61
CA SER A 258 19.42 37.59 15.20
C SER A 258 18.15 37.90 16.01
N VAL A 259 17.28 36.91 16.22
CA VAL A 259 16.06 37.10 17.02
C VAL A 259 16.40 37.39 18.48
N THR A 260 17.35 36.66 19.08
CA THR A 260 17.79 36.90 20.45
C THR A 260 18.48 38.25 20.60
N GLY A 261 19.34 38.64 19.66
CA GLY A 261 20.00 39.94 19.64
C GLY A 261 19.00 41.09 19.55
N TYR A 262 18.01 40.99 18.64
CA TYR A 262 16.94 41.99 18.51
C TYR A 262 16.11 42.10 19.80
N TYR A 263 15.77 40.96 20.42
CA TYR A 263 15.02 40.94 21.67
C TYR A 263 15.79 41.62 22.81
N LEU A 264 17.07 41.29 22.99
CA LEU A 264 17.92 41.91 24.02
C LEU A 264 18.10 43.42 23.78
N TYR A 265 18.31 43.83 22.53
CA TYR A 265 18.42 45.25 22.16
C TYR A 265 17.13 46.02 22.47
N SER A 266 15.96 45.44 22.17
CA SER A 266 14.67 46.05 22.47
C SER A 266 14.40 46.20 23.98
N ILE A 267 14.98 45.32 24.81
CA ILE A 267 14.91 45.41 26.27
C ILE A 267 15.83 46.52 26.79
N GLN A 268 17.04 46.66 26.23
CA GLN A 268 17.97 47.73 26.62
C GLN A 268 17.42 49.12 26.29
N ILE A 269 16.88 49.33 25.08
CA ILE A 269 16.26 50.62 24.71
C ILE A 269 15.07 50.98 25.61
N LYS A 270 14.29 49.98 26.05
CA LYS A 270 13.18 50.21 26.99
C LYS A 270 13.62 50.48 28.42
N LYS A 271 14.90 50.27 28.75
CA LYS A 271 15.45 50.51 30.08
C LYS A 271 16.17 51.86 30.17
N ASP A 272 16.60 52.40 29.03
CA ASP A 272 17.25 53.71 28.91
C ASP A 272 16.26 54.86 28.61
N ASN A 273 14.97 54.57 28.44
CA ASN A 273 13.84 55.52 28.44
C ASN A 273 12.98 55.33 29.69
#